data_AF-I0UYY5-F1
#
_entry.id   AF-I0UYY5-F1
#
_cell.length_a   1.000
_cell.length_b   1.000
_cell.length_c   1.000
_cell.angle_alpha   90.00
_cell.angle_beta   90.00
_cell.angle_gamma   90.00
#
_symmetry.space_group_name_H-M   'P 1'
#
loop_
_entity.id
_entity.type
_entity.pdbx_description
1 polymer ?
#
loop_
_entity_poly.entity_id
_entity_poly.type
_entity_poly.pdbx_seq_one_letter_code
_entity_poly.pdbx_strand_id
1 'polypeptide(L)'
;MSPSARAQPPVAILRAAVGVIGLAYLVLGIAGFAIAGSDMGYDETRTVWVFGVSGLLNIGHTGVGALGLAATRNEGTVRAFGWLSFFGFAGLLAYGILAVTVSPLGNIANVHIANVCLYGVSSVLGLLLSIVPSRGAPATGHAT
;
A
#
# COMPACT_ATOMS: atom_id res chain seq x y z
N MET A 1 23.96 -16.73 -26.42
CA MET A 1 22.71 -16.99 -25.66
C MET A 1 21.94 -15.67 -25.59
N SER A 2 20.93 -15.49 -26.45
CA SER A 2 20.04 -14.33 -26.35
C SER A 2 19.26 -14.41 -25.04
N PRO A 3 19.19 -13.35 -24.22
CA PRO A 3 18.37 -13.36 -23.02
C PRO A 3 16.94 -13.66 -23.46
N SER A 4 16.32 -14.71 -22.91
CA SER A 4 14.90 -14.97 -23.10
C SER A 4 14.13 -13.66 -22.87
N ALA A 5 13.46 -13.18 -23.91
CA ALA A 5 12.68 -11.96 -23.90
C ALA A 5 11.53 -12.11 -22.89
N ARG A 6 11.80 -11.84 -21.61
CA ARG A 6 10.76 -11.84 -20.56
C ARG A 6 9.64 -10.92 -21.04
N ALA A 7 8.44 -11.48 -21.15
CA ALA A 7 7.25 -10.71 -21.47
C ALA A 7 7.09 -9.64 -20.39
N GLN A 8 7.26 -8.37 -20.75
CA GLN A 8 7.10 -7.28 -19.82
C GLN A 8 5.62 -6.92 -19.71
N PRO A 9 5.12 -6.65 -18.49
CA PRO A 9 3.74 -6.29 -18.30
C PRO A 9 3.43 -4.97 -19.02
N PRO A 10 2.26 -4.85 -19.67
CA PRO A 10 1.78 -3.56 -20.13
C PRO A 10 1.56 -2.62 -18.94
N VAL A 11 1.84 -1.32 -19.13
CA VAL A 11 1.67 -0.27 -18.11
C VAL A 11 0.27 -0.29 -17.48
N ALA A 12 -0.75 -0.69 -18.25
CA ALA A 12 -2.13 -0.84 -17.76
C ALA A 12 -2.25 -1.82 -16.58
N ILE A 13 -1.49 -2.91 -16.56
CA ILE A 13 -1.51 -3.88 -15.45
C ILE A 13 -0.92 -3.27 -14.19
N LEU A 14 0.21 -2.53 -14.31
CA LEU A 14 0.81 -1.86 -13.15
C LEU A 14 -0.12 -0.79 -12.57
N ARG A 15 -0.81 -0.04 -13.44
CA ARG A 15 -1.83 0.94 -13.03
C ARG A 15 -3.02 0.28 -12.34
N ALA A 16 -3.50 -0.84 -12.86
CA ALA A 16 -4.58 -1.61 -12.24
C ALA A 16 -4.16 -2.15 -10.86
N ALA A 17 -2.95 -2.68 -10.73
CA ALA A 17 -2.41 -3.16 -9.46
C ALA A 17 -2.33 -2.04 -8.40
N VAL A 18 -1.81 -0.87 -8.78
CA VAL A 18 -1.80 0.32 -7.89
C VAL A 18 -3.22 0.75 -7.52
N GLY A 19 -4.16 0.72 -8.46
CA GLY A 19 -5.56 1.04 -8.21
C GLY A 19 -6.21 0.10 -7.20
N VAL A 20 -5.97 -1.22 -7.33
CA VAL A 20 -6.48 -2.23 -6.39
C VAL A 20 -5.88 -2.05 -5.00
N ILE A 21 -4.56 -1.83 -4.90
CA ILE A 21 -3.89 -1.57 -3.62
C ILE A 21 -4.45 -0.30 -2.97
N GLY A 22 -4.55 0.79 -3.75
CA GLY A 22 -5.09 2.05 -3.28
C GLY A 22 -6.53 1.92 -2.79
N LEU A 23 -7.38 1.22 -3.56
CA LEU A 23 -8.76 0.97 -3.15
C LEU A 23 -8.85 0.13 -1.87
N ALA A 24 -8.04 -0.92 -1.74
CA ALA A 24 -8.03 -1.77 -0.55
C ALA A 24 -7.65 -0.98 0.71
N TYR A 25 -6.60 -0.16 0.65
CA TYR A 25 -6.20 0.72 1.76
C TYR A 25 -7.25 1.79 2.07
N LEU A 26 -7.88 2.35 1.05
CA LEU A 26 -8.95 3.34 1.24
C LEU A 26 -10.15 2.72 1.96
N VAL A 27 -10.59 1.53 1.52
CA VAL A 27 -11.67 0.79 2.17
C VAL A 27 -11.31 0.46 3.61
N LEU A 28 -10.10 -0.01 3.87
CA LEU A 28 -9.65 -0.32 5.23
C LEU A 28 -9.64 0.92 6.13
N GLY A 29 -9.16 2.07 5.64
CA GLY A 29 -9.16 3.33 6.38
C GLY A 29 -10.56 3.85 6.68
N ILE A 30 -11.46 3.86 5.68
CA ILE A 30 -12.84 4.31 5.85
C ILE A 30 -13.62 3.38 6.79
N ALA A 31 -13.49 2.05 6.61
CA ALA A 31 -14.11 1.07 7.50
C ALA A 31 -13.57 1.20 8.93
N GLY A 32 -12.26 1.47 9.08
CA GLY A 32 -11.65 1.73 10.37
C GLY A 32 -12.24 2.96 11.06
N PHE A 33 -12.48 4.06 10.34
CA PHE A 33 -13.15 5.23 10.89
C PHE A 33 -14.59 4.93 11.31
N ALA A 34 -15.30 4.06 10.60
CA ALA A 34 -16.66 3.67 10.96
C ALA A 34 -16.73 2.87 12.28
N ILE A 35 -15.64 2.18 12.66
CA ILE A 35 -15.57 1.38 13.89
C ILE A 35 -14.92 2.16 15.04
N ALA A 36 -13.74 2.75 14.80
CA ALA A 36 -12.94 3.40 15.84
C ALA A 36 -13.22 4.91 15.98
N GLY A 37 -14.01 5.50 15.07
CA GLY A 37 -14.18 6.95 15.01
C GLY A 37 -12.84 7.67 14.82
N SER A 38 -12.72 8.84 15.46
CA SER A 38 -11.48 9.64 15.48
C SER A 38 -10.53 9.30 16.63
N ASP A 39 -10.84 8.28 17.43
CA ASP A 39 -10.08 7.99 18.64
C ASP A 39 -8.67 7.47 18.32
N MET A 40 -7.68 8.03 19.00
CA MET A 40 -6.26 7.67 18.85
C MET A 40 -5.84 6.67 19.93
N GLY A 41 -4.70 6.00 19.73
CA GLY A 41 -4.09 5.15 20.74
C GLY A 41 -4.44 3.66 20.63
N TYR A 42 -3.87 2.88 21.53
CA TYR A 42 -4.06 1.42 21.64
C TYR A 42 -5.42 1.08 22.25
N ASP A 43 -6.15 0.18 21.59
CA ASP A 43 -7.35 -0.47 22.11
C ASP A 43 -7.57 -1.76 21.32
N GLU A 44 -7.24 -2.89 21.94
CA GLU A 44 -7.26 -4.22 21.32
C GLU A 44 -8.64 -4.66 20.80
N THR A 45 -9.72 -4.04 21.27
CA THR A 45 -11.08 -4.36 20.83
C THR A 45 -11.42 -3.73 19.47
N ARG A 46 -10.69 -2.68 19.08
CA ARG A 46 -10.94 -1.92 17.85
C ARG A 46 -10.28 -2.60 16.66
N THR A 47 -11.05 -3.42 15.96
CA THR A 47 -10.57 -4.15 14.79
C THR A 47 -11.55 -4.08 13.62
N VAL A 48 -10.99 -4.03 12.41
CA VAL A 48 -11.71 -4.37 11.17
C VAL A 48 -11.23 -5.75 10.76
N TRP A 49 -12.08 -6.76 10.97
CA TRP A 49 -11.77 -8.19 10.81
C TRP A 49 -10.61 -8.64 11.71
N VAL A 50 -9.38 -8.65 11.18
CA VAL A 50 -8.16 -9.04 11.89
C VAL A 50 -7.18 -7.87 12.05
N PHE A 51 -7.46 -6.74 11.40
CA PHE A 51 -6.62 -5.57 11.42
C PHE A 51 -7.01 -4.69 12.60
N GLY A 52 -6.05 -4.37 13.46
CA GLY A 52 -6.23 -3.31 14.44
C GLY A 52 -6.47 -1.98 13.72
N VAL A 53 -7.31 -1.14 14.32
CA VAL A 53 -7.67 0.18 13.80
C VAL A 53 -7.62 1.24 14.90
N SER A 54 -7.25 2.46 14.51
CA SER A 54 -7.26 3.67 15.32
C SER A 54 -7.34 4.87 14.40
N GLY A 55 -7.74 6.05 14.91
CA GLY A 55 -7.78 7.28 14.13
C GLY A 55 -6.47 7.54 13.38
N LEU A 56 -5.32 7.34 14.03
CA LEU A 56 -4.00 7.55 13.44
C LEU A 56 -3.74 6.57 12.29
N LEU A 57 -4.06 5.30 12.51
CA LEU A 57 -3.85 4.26 11.50
C LEU A 57 -4.79 4.44 10.30
N ASN A 58 -6.04 4.82 10.57
CA ASN A 58 -7.07 5.04 9.56
C ASN A 58 -6.75 6.26 8.69
N ILE A 59 -6.19 7.34 9.26
CA ILE A 59 -5.64 8.47 8.51
C ILE A 59 -4.54 7.96 7.55
N GLY A 60 -3.61 7.14 8.06
CA GLY A 60 -2.54 6.56 7.24
C GLY A 60 -3.06 5.70 6.10
N HIS A 61 -3.98 4.75 6.37
CA HIS A 61 -4.58 3.89 5.36
C HIS A 61 -5.38 4.68 4.33
N THR A 62 -6.18 5.66 4.77
CA THR A 62 -6.95 6.53 3.87
C THR A 62 -6.03 7.37 2.99
N GLY A 63 -4.96 7.93 3.55
CA GLY A 63 -3.97 8.72 2.82
C GLY A 63 -3.24 7.88 1.76
N VAL A 64 -2.76 6.69 2.13
CA VAL A 64 -2.16 5.76 1.16
C VAL A 64 -3.17 5.36 0.09
N GLY A 65 -4.41 5.09 0.47
CA GLY A 65 -5.45 4.72 -0.47
C GLY A 65 -5.74 5.81 -1.51
N ALA A 66 -5.91 7.05 -1.04
CA ALA A 66 -6.09 8.21 -1.91
C ALA A 66 -4.88 8.45 -2.83
N LEU A 67 -3.65 8.35 -2.29
CA LEU A 67 -2.42 8.47 -3.08
C LEU A 67 -2.29 7.36 -4.12
N GLY A 68 -2.67 6.13 -3.78
CA GLY A 68 -2.67 4.99 -4.70
C GLY A 68 -3.61 5.22 -5.87
N LEU A 69 -4.86 5.60 -5.60
CA LEU A 69 -5.82 5.93 -6.66
C LEU A 69 -5.32 7.10 -7.53
N ALA A 70 -4.76 8.14 -6.92
CA ALA A 70 -4.17 9.29 -7.61
C ALA A 70 -2.95 8.91 -8.47
N ALA A 71 -2.19 7.88 -8.08
CA ALA A 71 -0.99 7.43 -8.77
C ALA A 71 -1.28 6.62 -10.04
N THR A 72 -2.53 6.20 -10.26
CA THR A 72 -2.94 5.44 -11.46
C THR A 72 -2.95 6.25 -12.76
N ARG A 73 -2.55 7.54 -12.74
CA ARG A 73 -2.65 8.45 -13.90
C ARG A 73 -1.65 8.12 -15.01
N ASN A 74 -0.38 7.93 -14.67
CA ASN A 74 0.67 7.62 -15.63
C ASN A 74 1.74 6.71 -15.01
N GLU A 75 2.69 6.24 -15.82
CA GLU A 75 3.74 5.34 -15.35
C GLU A 75 4.64 6.01 -14.30
N GLY A 76 5.01 7.28 -14.49
CA GLY A 76 5.87 8.01 -13.55
C GLY A 76 5.24 8.08 -12.14
N THR A 77 3.94 8.36 -12.05
CA THR A 77 3.23 8.38 -10.77
C THR A 77 3.09 6.99 -10.14
N VAL A 78 2.95 5.93 -10.96
CA VAL A 78 2.98 4.53 -10.48
C VAL A 78 4.33 4.21 -9.85
N ARG A 79 5.45 4.58 -10.49
CA ARG A 79 6.80 4.34 -9.93
C ARG A 79 7.05 5.13 -8.66
N ALA A 80 6.63 6.41 -8.63
CA ALA A 80 6.74 7.23 -7.43
C ALA A 80 5.96 6.63 -6.25
N PHE A 81 4.73 6.17 -6.50
CA PHE A 81 3.93 5.49 -5.49
C PHE A 81 4.55 4.16 -5.04
N GLY A 82 5.16 3.39 -5.95
CA GLY A 82 5.90 2.17 -5.60
C GLY A 82 7.03 2.44 -4.62
N TRP A 83 7.86 3.46 -4.88
CA TRP A 83 8.97 3.84 -3.99
C TRP A 83 8.47 4.34 -2.64
N LEU A 84 7.46 5.22 -2.66
CA LEU A 84 6.84 5.71 -1.44
C LEU A 84 6.27 4.55 -0.60
N SER A 85 5.60 3.59 -1.24
CA SER A 85 5.04 2.41 -0.59
C SER A 85 6.13 1.52 -0.01
N PHE A 86 7.22 1.27 -0.75
CA PHE A 86 8.33 0.46 -0.26
C PHE A 86 8.89 1.01 1.05
N PHE A 87 9.31 2.28 1.05
CA PHE A 87 9.93 2.90 2.23
C PHE A 87 8.91 3.14 3.35
N GLY A 88 7.71 3.64 3.01
CA GLY A 88 6.65 3.90 3.99
C GLY A 88 6.23 2.63 4.72
N PHE A 89 5.96 1.55 3.98
CA PHE A 89 5.58 0.28 4.60
C PHE A 89 6.74 -0.48 5.23
N ALA A 90 7.97 -0.33 4.76
CA ALA A 90 9.14 -0.88 5.46
C ALA A 90 9.30 -0.21 6.85
N GLY A 91 9.11 1.10 6.93
CA GLY A 91 9.09 1.83 8.21
C GLY A 91 7.95 1.37 9.12
N LEU A 92 6.73 1.26 8.59
CA LEU A 92 5.57 0.77 9.34
C LEU A 92 5.71 -0.70 9.77
N LEU A 93 6.38 -1.53 8.98
CA LEU A 93 6.70 -2.91 9.34
C LEU A 93 7.66 -2.92 10.54
N ALA A 94 8.74 -2.15 10.49
CA ALA A 94 9.70 -2.05 11.58
C ALA A 94 9.04 -1.53 12.87
N TYR A 95 8.27 -0.45 12.77
CA TYR A 95 7.46 0.06 13.88
C TYR A 95 6.48 -1.00 14.40
N GLY A 96 5.75 -1.67 13.50
CA GLY A 96 4.75 -2.67 13.84
C GLY A 96 5.35 -3.88 14.57
N ILE A 97 6.51 -4.37 14.15
CA ILE A 97 7.24 -5.44 14.85
C ILE A 97 7.56 -5.01 16.29
N LEU A 98 8.08 -3.80 16.48
CA LEU A 98 8.38 -3.29 17.82
C LEU A 98 7.10 -3.12 18.65
N ALA A 99 6.05 -2.58 18.04
CA ALA A 99 4.76 -2.35 18.68
C ALA A 99 4.10 -3.66 19.17
N VAL A 100 4.18 -4.74 18.40
CA VAL A 100 3.55 -6.03 18.77
C VAL A 100 4.44 -6.93 19.63
N THR A 101 5.77 -6.76 19.61
CA THR A 101 6.68 -7.66 20.34
C THR A 101 7.26 -7.08 21.63
N VAL A 102 7.35 -5.75 21.77
CA VAL A 102 8.05 -5.12 22.90
C VAL A 102 7.12 -4.72 24.04
N SER A 103 6.10 -3.88 23.76
CA SER A 103 5.19 -3.39 24.80
C SER A 103 3.91 -2.78 24.20
N PRO A 104 2.73 -3.02 24.80
CA PRO A 104 1.49 -2.34 24.43
C PRO A 104 1.58 -0.80 24.49
N LEU A 105 2.40 -0.25 25.40
CA LEU A 105 2.61 1.20 25.52
C LEU A 105 3.29 1.81 24.29
N GLY A 106 4.09 1.02 23.56
CA GLY A 106 4.70 1.43 22.30
C GLY A 106 3.74 1.36 21.11
N ASN A 107 2.57 0.73 21.28
CA ASN A 107 1.60 0.52 20.21
C ASN A 107 0.60 1.67 20.08
N ILE A 108 1.11 2.89 19.86
CA ILE A 108 0.32 4.13 19.80
C ILE A 108 -0.73 4.17 18.68
N ALA A 109 -0.64 3.26 17.71
CA ALA A 109 -1.51 3.22 16.53
C ALA A 109 -2.43 1.99 16.49
N ASN A 110 -2.44 1.17 17.55
CA ASN A 110 -3.24 -0.05 17.61
C ASN A 110 -2.95 -1.05 16.49
N VAL A 111 -1.66 -1.27 16.19
CA VAL A 111 -1.19 -2.20 15.16
C VAL A 111 -1.28 -3.63 15.70
N HIS A 112 -1.92 -4.51 14.93
CA HIS A 112 -1.94 -5.96 15.20
C HIS A 112 -1.00 -6.70 14.24
N ILE A 113 -0.73 -7.98 14.52
CA ILE A 113 0.11 -8.83 13.67
C ILE A 113 -0.36 -8.83 12.21
N ALA A 114 -1.68 -8.83 11.97
CA ALA A 114 -2.22 -8.76 10.62
C ALA A 114 -1.80 -7.49 9.88
N ASN A 115 -1.76 -6.33 10.56
CA ASN A 115 -1.28 -5.08 9.99
C ASN A 115 0.22 -5.19 9.65
N VAL A 116 1.02 -5.79 10.53
CA VAL A 116 2.47 -6.02 10.30
C VAL A 116 2.68 -6.84 9.03
N CYS A 117 1.95 -7.94 8.86
CA CYS A 117 1.99 -8.75 7.64
C CYS A 117 1.58 -7.96 6.40
N LEU A 118 0.50 -7.18 6.49
CA LEU A 118 0.03 -6.32 5.40
C LEU A 118 1.09 -5.29 4.98
N TYR A 119 1.82 -4.72 5.93
CA TYR A 119 2.92 -3.78 5.64
C TYR A 119 4.11 -4.47 4.98
N GLY A 120 4.47 -5.67 5.44
CA GLY A 120 5.50 -6.47 4.78
C GLY A 120 5.16 -6.75 3.32
N VAL A 121 3.96 -7.26 3.05
CA VAL A 121 3.48 -7.54 1.69
C VAL A 121 3.45 -6.26 0.84
N SER A 122 2.91 -5.17 1.38
CA SER A 122 2.78 -3.90 0.65
C SER A 122 4.12 -3.23 0.36
N SER A 123 5.11 -3.40 1.24
CA SER A 123 6.48 -2.95 1.00
C SER A 123 7.08 -3.71 -0.20
N VAL A 124 6.97 -5.04 -0.22
CA VAL A 124 7.46 -5.86 -1.33
C VAL A 124 6.74 -5.52 -2.64
N LEU A 125 5.41 -5.38 -2.62
CA LEU A 125 4.64 -4.96 -3.79
C LEU A 125 5.06 -3.57 -4.27
N GLY A 126 5.30 -2.62 -3.38
CA GLY A 126 5.81 -1.30 -3.71
C GLY A 126 7.16 -1.37 -4.44
N LEU A 127 8.08 -2.19 -3.93
CA LEU A 127 9.38 -2.41 -4.57
C LEU A 127 9.22 -3.01 -5.98
N LEU A 128 8.38 -4.03 -6.13
CA LEU A 128 8.09 -4.65 -7.43
C LEU A 128 7.49 -3.64 -8.41
N LEU A 129 6.53 -2.83 -7.96
CA LEU A 129 5.94 -1.75 -8.76
C LEU A 129 6.96 -0.69 -9.16
N SER A 130 8.03 -0.49 -8.40
CA SER A 130 9.11 0.45 -8.76
C SER A 130 10.08 -0.11 -9.80
N ILE A 131 10.46 -1.39 -9.68
CA ILE A 131 11.59 -1.94 -10.45
C ILE A 131 11.19 -2.78 -11.67
N VAL A 132 9.97 -3.32 -11.72
CA VAL A 132 9.53 -4.18 -12.83
C VAL A 132 9.41 -3.36 -14.11
N PRO A 133 10.20 -3.60 -15.15
CA PRO A 133 10.11 -2.79 -16.36
C PRO A 133 8.79 -3.07 -17.11
N SER A 134 8.20 -2.03 -17.71
CA SER A 134 6.94 -2.14 -18.47
C SER A 134 7.11 -1.70 -19.92
N ARG A 135 6.25 -2.24 -20.79
CA ARG A 135 6.15 -1.83 -22.19
C ARG A 135 5.05 -0.78 -22.34
N GLY A 136 5.39 0.32 -23.02
CA GLY A 136 4.40 1.28 -23.51
C GLY A 136 3.51 0.64 -24.58
N ALA A 137 2.26 1.10 -24.70
CA ALA A 137 1.38 0.68 -25.79
C ALA A 137 2.04 1.07 -27.14
N PRO A 138 1.95 0.23 -28.19
CA PRO A 138 2.38 0.63 -29.52
C PRO A 138 1.68 1.94 -29.89
N ALA A 139 2.43 2.97 -30.26
CA ALA A 139 1.84 4.15 -30.86
C ALA A 139 1.05 3.67 -32.10
N THR A 140 -0.26 3.80 -32.07
CA THR A 140 -1.09 3.64 -33.26
C THR A 140 -0.70 4.76 -34.20
N GLY A 141 0.29 4.49 -35.06
CA GLY A 141 0.66 5.36 -36.16
C GLY A 141 -0.53 5.47 -37.09
N HIS A 142 -1.27 6.56 -37.00
CA HIS A 142 -2.12 7.01 -38.09
C HIS A 142 -1.19 7.48 -39.21
N ALA A 143 -0.95 6.58 -40.16
CA ALA A 143 -0.54 6.95 -41.51
C ALA A 143 -1.82 7.29 -42.28
N THR A 144 -2.08 8.58 -42.45
CA THR A 144 -2.92 9.15 -43.52
C THR A 144 -2.33 10.49 -43.91
#